data_AF-A0A1S9CW14-F1
#
_entry.id   AF-A0A1S9CW14-F1
#
_cell.length_a   1.000
_cell.length_b   1.000
_cell.length_c   1.000
_cell.angle_alpha   90.00
_cell.angle_beta   90.00
_cell.angle_gamma   90.00
#
_symmetry.space_group_name_H-M   'P 1'
#
loop_
_entity.id
_entity.type
_entity.pdbx_description
1 polymer ?
#
loop_
_entity_poly.entity_id
_entity_poly.type
_entity_poly.pdbx_seq_one_letter_code
_entity_poly.pdbx_strand_id
1 'polypeptide(L)'
;MKLLQTALFVVAGVLASTAIGADVLDPGVQVLKESLSLTEKQIPELDKIFKEFGAKREAQFKERRELYRKMQEQIAAVLTKEQARKYENMRSQPPPHPKEEETRRESPPLPAAE
;
A
#
# COMPACT_ATOMS: atom_id res chain seq x y z
N MET A 1 46.31 -24.76 -36.75
CA MET A 1 45.24 -24.78 -37.78
C MET A 1 44.29 -25.92 -37.45
N LYS A 2 42.98 -25.62 -37.30
CA LYS A 2 41.80 -26.45 -37.67
C LYS A 2 41.85 -27.95 -37.32
N LEU A 3 40.97 -28.53 -36.49
CA LEU A 3 39.50 -28.49 -36.58
C LEU A 3 38.83 -28.83 -35.24
N LEU A 4 37.78 -28.08 -34.93
CA LEU A 4 36.80 -28.35 -33.88
C LEU A 4 36.05 -29.66 -34.19
N GLN A 5 35.93 -30.54 -33.19
CA GLN A 5 34.85 -31.51 -33.13
C GLN A 5 33.82 -31.04 -32.11
N THR A 6 32.74 -30.49 -32.62
CA THR A 6 31.47 -30.24 -31.94
C THR A 6 30.81 -31.57 -31.57
N ALA A 7 30.74 -31.87 -30.27
CA ALA A 7 29.79 -32.83 -29.72
C ALA A 7 28.68 -32.07 -28.99
N LEU A 8 27.52 -32.05 -29.62
CA LEU A 8 26.27 -31.46 -29.17
C LEU A 8 25.66 -32.37 -28.09
N PHE A 9 25.76 -31.99 -26.81
CA PHE A 9 24.99 -32.64 -25.75
C PHE A 9 23.73 -31.83 -25.46
N VAL A 10 22.63 -32.24 -26.10
CA VAL A 10 21.27 -31.92 -25.69
C VAL A 10 20.95 -32.87 -24.54
N VAL A 11 21.06 -32.41 -23.29
CA VAL A 11 20.39 -33.04 -22.17
C VAL A 11 19.25 -32.14 -21.74
N ALA A 12 18.10 -32.40 -22.36
CA ALA A 12 16.81 -31.99 -21.86
C ALA A 12 16.60 -32.67 -20.50
N GLY A 13 16.45 -31.87 -19.45
CA GLY A 13 16.25 -32.38 -18.10
C GLY A 13 16.05 -31.30 -17.05
N VAL A 14 15.47 -30.16 -17.42
CA VAL A 14 14.94 -29.19 -16.45
C VAL A 14 13.62 -29.76 -15.95
N LEU A 15 13.67 -30.65 -14.96
CA LEU A 15 12.54 -30.83 -14.06
C LEU A 15 12.64 -29.74 -13.01
N ALA A 16 12.15 -28.56 -13.38
CA ALA A 16 11.77 -27.53 -12.45
C ALA A 16 10.68 -28.12 -11.54
N SER A 17 11.08 -28.62 -10.37
CA SER A 17 10.16 -28.75 -9.24
C SER A 17 9.88 -27.34 -8.71
N THR A 18 9.14 -26.55 -9.49
CA THR A 18 8.33 -25.47 -8.92
C THR A 18 7.25 -26.17 -8.10
N ALA A 19 7.56 -26.40 -6.83
CA ALA A 19 6.52 -26.55 -5.82
C ALA A 19 5.61 -25.34 -6.01
N ILE A 20 4.43 -25.65 -6.54
CA ILE A 20 3.33 -24.76 -6.83
C ILE A 20 3.10 -23.97 -5.56
N GLY A 21 3.46 -22.68 -5.59
CA GLY A 21 3.09 -21.75 -4.55
C GLY A 21 1.59 -21.87 -4.39
N ALA A 22 1.13 -22.21 -3.19
CA ALA A 22 -0.23 -21.90 -2.82
C ALA A 22 -0.41 -20.42 -3.20
N ASP A 23 -1.33 -20.14 -4.12
CA ASP A 23 -1.63 -18.79 -4.58
C ASP A 23 -2.17 -18.03 -3.37
N VAL A 24 -1.26 -17.42 -2.59
CA VAL A 24 -1.65 -16.65 -1.41
C VAL A 24 -2.34 -15.41 -1.95
N LEU A 25 -3.66 -15.40 -1.82
CA LEU A 25 -4.49 -14.26 -2.16
C LEU A 25 -4.07 -13.06 -1.33
N ASP A 26 -4.12 -11.87 -1.95
CA ASP A 26 -3.97 -10.63 -1.22
C ASP A 26 -4.91 -10.59 0.00
N PRO A 27 -4.47 -10.14 1.19
CA PRO A 27 -5.29 -10.10 2.39
C PRO A 27 -6.61 -9.33 2.20
N GLY A 28 -6.62 -8.28 1.36
CA GLY A 28 -7.84 -7.55 1.02
C GLY A 28 -8.83 -8.42 0.24
N VAL A 29 -8.34 -9.26 -0.66
CA VAL A 29 -9.18 -10.18 -1.45
C VAL A 29 -9.73 -11.32 -0.58
N GLN A 30 -8.99 -11.78 0.43
CA GLN A 30 -9.50 -12.75 1.41
C GLN A 30 -10.71 -12.20 2.19
N VAL A 31 -10.60 -10.97 2.70
CA VAL A 31 -11.71 -10.30 3.40
C VAL A 31 -12.91 -10.10 2.47
N LEU A 32 -12.68 -9.72 1.21
CA LEU A 32 -13.76 -9.54 0.24
C LEU A 32 -14.42 -10.87 -0.16
N LYS A 33 -13.63 -11.95 -0.26
CA LYS A 33 -14.16 -13.30 -0.52
C LYS A 33 -15.14 -13.72 0.56
N GLU A 34 -14.78 -13.53 1.82
CA GLU A 34 -15.62 -13.86 2.98
C GLU A 34 -16.87 -12.97 3.06
N SER A 35 -16.72 -11.69 2.74
CA SER A 35 -17.80 -10.71 2.91
C SER A 35 -18.80 -10.68 1.75
N LEU A 36 -18.37 -10.99 0.53
CA LEU A 36 -19.16 -10.75 -0.70
C LEU A 36 -19.46 -12.03 -1.51
N SER A 37 -19.03 -13.21 -1.04
CA SER A 37 -19.23 -14.47 -1.75
C SER A 37 -18.74 -14.42 -3.20
N LEU A 38 -17.49 -13.97 -3.38
CA LEU A 38 -16.88 -13.81 -4.71
C LEU A 38 -16.85 -15.15 -5.47
N THR A 39 -17.14 -15.10 -6.78
CA THR A 39 -17.04 -16.27 -7.65
C THR A 39 -15.58 -16.64 -7.96
N GLU A 40 -15.35 -17.91 -8.31
CA GLU A 40 -14.02 -18.43 -8.71
C GLU A 40 -13.40 -17.67 -9.89
N LYS A 41 -14.20 -16.98 -10.72
CA LYS A 41 -13.70 -16.12 -11.80
C LYS A 41 -13.33 -14.71 -11.34
N GLN A 42 -13.96 -14.21 -10.29
CA GLN A 42 -13.72 -12.85 -9.76
C GLN A 42 -12.49 -12.79 -8.85
N ILE A 43 -12.22 -13.86 -8.10
CA ILE A 43 -11.10 -13.95 -7.17
C ILE A 43 -9.75 -13.67 -7.85
N PRO A 44 -9.36 -14.32 -8.97
CA PRO A 44 -8.06 -14.07 -9.60
C PRO A 44 -7.95 -12.67 -10.21
N GLU A 45 -9.05 -12.12 -10.74
CA GLU A 45 -9.08 -10.75 -11.29
C GLU A 45 -8.87 -9.71 -10.18
N LEU A 46 -9.55 -9.87 -9.04
CA LEU A 46 -9.37 -8.99 -7.89
C LEU A 46 -7.98 -9.13 -7.28
N ASP A 47 -7.47 -10.35 -7.14
CA ASP A 47 -6.11 -10.59 -6.64
C ASP A 47 -5.05 -9.91 -7.49
N LYS A 48 -5.18 -9.98 -8.81
CA LYS A 48 -4.32 -9.24 -9.74
C LYS A 48 -4.40 -7.73 -9.53
N ILE A 49 -5.61 -7.17 -9.45
CA ILE A 49 -5.81 -5.72 -9.22
C ILE A 49 -5.15 -5.27 -7.92
N PHE A 50 -5.37 -6.02 -6.83
CA PHE A 50 -4.82 -5.69 -5.52
C PHE A 50 -3.29 -5.78 -5.50
N LYS A 51 -2.69 -6.82 -6.10
CA LYS A 51 -1.23 -6.96 -6.21
C LYS A 51 -0.60 -5.83 -7.04
N GLU A 52 -1.18 -5.50 -8.19
CA GLU A 52 -0.71 -4.40 -9.04
C GLU A 52 -0.79 -3.04 -8.33
N PHE A 53 -1.90 -2.77 -7.62
CA PHE A 53 -2.03 -1.56 -6.82
C PHE A 53 -1.15 -1.55 -5.58
N GLY A 54 -0.96 -2.69 -4.93
CA GLY A 54 -0.08 -2.87 -3.77
C GLY A 54 1.36 -2.46 -4.07
N ALA A 55 1.90 -2.92 -5.21
CA ALA A 55 3.23 -2.55 -5.67
C ALA A 55 3.36 -1.04 -5.92
N LYS A 56 2.39 -0.43 -6.62
CA LYS A 56 2.35 1.03 -6.85
C LYS A 56 2.26 1.81 -5.55
N ARG A 57 1.43 1.34 -4.62
CA ARG A 57 1.23 1.95 -3.31
C ARG A 57 2.52 1.91 -2.48
N GLU A 58 3.25 0.80 -2.49
CA GLU A 58 4.52 0.67 -1.79
C GLU A 58 5.57 1.65 -2.34
N ALA A 59 5.69 1.75 -3.66
CA ALA A 59 6.59 2.72 -4.30
C ALA A 59 6.25 4.17 -3.87
N GLN A 60 4.97 4.55 -3.94
CA GLN A 60 4.52 5.87 -3.49
C GLN A 60 4.73 6.10 -2.00
N PHE A 61 4.66 5.06 -1.16
CA PHE A 61 4.95 5.20 0.27
C PHE A 61 6.43 5.44 0.53
N LYS A 62 7.33 4.79 -0.21
CA LYS A 62 8.77 5.04 -0.12
C LYS A 62 9.10 6.49 -0.48
N GLU A 63 8.58 6.96 -1.62
CA GLU A 63 8.75 8.36 -2.05
C GLU A 63 8.20 9.36 -1.03
N ARG A 64 6.98 9.12 -0.53
CA ARG A 64 6.39 9.98 0.52
C ARG A 64 7.20 9.98 1.81
N ARG A 65 7.72 8.83 2.22
CA ARG A 65 8.56 8.73 3.43
C ARG A 65 9.84 9.54 3.27
N GLU A 66 10.50 9.46 2.12
CA GLU A 66 11.70 10.24 1.85
C GLU A 66 11.44 11.74 1.78
N LEU A 67 10.37 12.15 1.11
CA LEU A 67 9.94 13.56 1.04
C LEU A 67 9.63 14.09 2.45
N TYR A 68 8.90 13.31 3.24
CA TYR A 68 8.59 13.66 4.61
C TYR A 68 9.86 13.80 5.44
N ARG A 69 10.80 12.85 5.33
CA ARG A 69 12.10 12.95 6.04
C ARG A 69 12.84 14.25 5.69
N LYS A 70 12.97 14.58 4.39
CA LYS A 70 13.65 15.80 3.95
C LYS A 70 12.97 17.07 4.49
N MET A 71 11.64 17.13 4.43
CA MET A 71 10.87 18.24 5.01
C MET A 71 11.16 18.39 6.50
N GLN A 72 11.25 17.28 7.23
CA GLN A 72 11.49 17.28 8.68
C GLN A 72 12.90 17.76 9.02
N GLU A 73 13.91 17.35 8.24
CA GLU A 73 15.29 17.87 8.37
C GLU A 73 15.34 19.38 8.11
N GLN A 74 14.63 19.87 7.09
CA GLN A 74 14.54 21.29 6.79
C GLN A 74 13.86 22.10 7.90
N ILE A 75 12.76 21.58 8.47
CA ILE A 75 12.09 22.22 9.60
C ILE A 75 13.04 22.26 10.81
N ALA A 76 13.69 21.15 11.15
CA ALA A 76 14.62 21.09 12.28
C ALA A 76 15.81 22.04 12.14
N ALA A 77 16.29 22.30 10.92
CA ALA A 77 17.39 23.22 10.65
C ALA A 77 17.04 24.70 10.90
N VAL A 78 15.76 25.07 10.83
CA VAL A 78 15.28 26.44 11.08
C VAL A 78 14.90 26.66 12.54
N LEU A 79 14.58 25.60 13.26
CA LEU A 79 14.15 25.67 14.67
C LEU A 79 15.36 25.73 15.61
N THR A 80 15.16 26.40 16.76
CA THR A 80 16.10 26.26 17.87
C THR A 80 16.03 24.83 18.45
N LYS A 81 17.06 24.43 19.20
CA LYS A 81 17.10 23.11 19.83
C LYS A 81 15.87 22.81 20.71
N GLU A 82 15.38 23.82 21.43
CA GLU A 82 14.18 23.70 22.27
C GLU A 82 12.90 23.56 21.44
N GLN A 83 12.77 24.35 20.37
CA GLN A 83 11.63 24.28 19.46
C GLN A 83 11.58 22.96 18.69
N ALA A 84 12.73 22.46 18.23
CA ALA A 84 12.84 21.18 17.54
C ALA A 84 12.40 20.01 18.44
N ARG A 85 12.77 20.04 19.73
CA ARG A 85 12.33 19.03 20.70
C ARG A 85 10.82 19.06 20.93
N LYS A 86 10.21 20.25 21.02
CA LYS A 86 8.76 20.40 21.13
C LYS A 86 8.05 19.91 19.87
N TYR A 87 8.60 20.23 18.70
CA TYR A 87 8.06 19.80 17.41
C TYR A 87 8.03 18.27 17.25
N GLU A 88 9.11 17.56 17.62
CA GLU A 88 9.15 16.09 17.56
C GLU A 88 8.09 15.44 18.48
N ASN A 89 7.84 16.04 19.65
CA ASN A 89 6.81 15.59 20.59
C ASN A 89 5.38 15.81 20.06
N MET A 90 5.15 16.86 19.28
CA MET A 90 3.84 17.10 18.64
C MET A 90 3.59 16.09 17.51
N ARG A 91 4.63 15.72 16.77
CA ARG A 91 4.53 14.81 15.62
C ARG A 91 4.26 13.36 16.01
N SER A 92 4.75 12.94 17.17
CA SER A 92 4.55 11.57 17.69
C SER A 92 3.15 11.33 18.25
N GLN A 93 2.32 12.38 18.33
CA GLN A 93 0.92 12.27 18.75
C GLN A 93 0.00 12.14 17.54
N PRO A 94 -1.06 11.29 17.61
CA PRO A 94 -2.10 11.29 16.60
C PRO A 94 -2.70 12.70 16.50
N PRO A 95 -3.08 13.16 15.29
CA PRO A 95 -3.70 14.47 15.14
C PRO A 95 -4.96 14.51 16.02
N PRO A 96 -5.25 15.64 16.69
CA PRO A 96 -6.47 15.76 17.46
C PRO A 96 -7.64 15.48 16.51
N HIS A 97 -8.47 14.50 16.86
CA HIS A 97 -9.75 14.33 16.18
C HIS A 97 -10.49 15.67 16.34
N PRO A 98 -10.94 16.29 15.23
CA PRO A 98 -11.81 17.46 15.37
C PRO A 98 -12.99 17.01 16.23
N LYS A 99 -13.11 17.60 17.42
CA LYS A 99 -14.29 17.39 18.26
C LYS A 99 -15.46 17.80 17.38
N GLU A 100 -16.32 16.85 17.06
CA GLU A 100 -17.55 17.13 16.34
C GLU A 100 -18.27 18.24 17.10
N GLU A 101 -18.29 19.43 16.52
CA GLU A 101 -19.02 20.58 17.03
C GLU A 101 -20.49 20.32 16.70
N GLU A 102 -21.11 19.46 17.51
CA GLU A 102 -22.45 18.88 17.44
C GLU A 102 -23.59 19.92 17.63
N THR A 103 -23.40 21.19 17.25
CA THR A 103 -24.38 22.25 17.56
C THR A 103 -24.60 23.31 16.47
N ARG A 104 -24.17 23.11 15.21
CA ARG A 104 -24.43 24.11 14.15
C ARG A 104 -25.21 23.64 12.93
N ARG A 105 -25.76 22.42 12.95
CA ARG A 105 -26.71 21.96 11.92
C ARG A 105 -28.04 21.53 12.56
N GLU A 106 -28.61 22.38 13.40
CA GLU A 106 -30.08 22.49 13.40
C GLU A 106 -30.46 22.92 11.98
N SER A 107 -30.73 21.92 11.14
CA SER A 107 -31.33 22.15 9.85
C SER A 107 -32.70 22.78 10.13
N PRO A 108 -33.04 23.95 9.56
CA PRO A 108 -34.37 24.50 9.74
C PRO A 108 -35.40 23.47 9.26
N PRO A 109 -36.56 23.32 9.95
CA PRO A 109 -37.56 22.36 9.55
C PRO A 109 -37.97 22.65 8.10
N LEU A 110 -38.00 21.59 7.29
CA LEU A 110 -38.44 21.67 5.90
C LEU A 110 -39.85 22.27 5.88
N PRO A 111 -40.13 23.26 5.02
CA PRO A 111 -41.48 23.79 4.89
C PRO A 111 -42.42 22.66 4.47
N ALA A 112 -43.56 22.57 5.15
CA ALA A 112 -44.61 21.62 4.82
C ALA A 112 -45.04 21.84 3.36
N ALA A 113 -45.02 20.79 2.56
CA ALA A 113 -45.56 20.81 1.22
C ALA A 113 -47.09 20.98 1.31
N GLU A 114 -47.62 22.05 0.70
CA GLU A 114 -49.04 22.24 0.44
C GLU A 114 -49.52 21.37 -0.73
#